data_AF-A0A2S0L8W4-F1
#
_entry.id   AF-A0A2S0L8W4-F1
#
_cell.length_a   1.000
_cell.length_b   1.000
_cell.length_c   1.000
_cell.angle_alpha   90.00
_cell.angle_beta   90.00
_cell.angle_gamma   90.00
#
_symmetry.space_group_name_H-M   'P 1'
#
loop_
_entity.id
_entity.type
_entity.pdbx_description
1 polymer ?
#
loop_
_entity_poly.entity_id
_entity_poly.type
_entity_poly.pdbx_seq_one_letter_code
_entity_poly.pdbx_strand_id
1 'polypeptide(L)'
;MNRGTVGISWLLGKDEILETIMAKFEEFLRYEKTTMVRHSFHTSFLYLLYRKDFTSLEKYFDNEDSIYVRLLVNIEKSNQELMPLLIEACDNHLIRSSAMSNKVIDTEFCCLDLYPYEIFCYLLVREKMGFETPVIPHKLMETLVATADLSLATYAPEDDVLYQKILSRLERGTHT
;
A
#
# COMPACT_ATOMS: atom_id res chain seq x y z
N MET A 1 -7.06 -0.11 9.11
CA MET A 1 -6.94 0.27 7.68
C MET A 1 -6.56 -0.97 6.88
N ASN A 2 -7.20 -1.23 5.74
CA ASN A 2 -6.84 -2.36 4.87
C ASN A 2 -5.75 -1.89 3.88
N ARG A 3 -4.54 -2.47 3.99
CA ARG A 3 -3.37 -2.19 3.15
C ARG A 3 -3.70 -2.32 1.65
N GLY A 4 -4.45 -3.36 1.28
CA GLY A 4 -4.80 -3.63 -0.11
C GLY A 4 -5.70 -2.56 -0.70
N THR A 5 -6.70 -2.09 0.06
CA THR A 5 -7.62 -1.02 -0.41
C THR A 5 -6.87 0.30 -0.63
N VAL A 6 -5.93 0.65 0.26
CA VAL A 6 -5.10 1.86 0.09
C VAL A 6 -4.21 1.72 -1.13
N GLY A 7 -3.46 0.62 -1.21
CA GLY A 7 -2.51 0.40 -2.29
C GLY A 7 -3.18 0.35 -3.66
N ILE A 8 -4.27 -0.41 -3.80
CA ILE A 8 -4.95 -0.52 -5.08
C ILE A 8 -5.59 0.79 -5.51
N SER A 9 -6.22 1.54 -4.60
CA SER A 9 -6.81 2.85 -4.93
C SER A 9 -5.75 3.81 -5.44
N TRP A 10 -4.57 3.78 -4.82
CA TRP A 10 -3.45 4.64 -5.22
C TRP A 10 -2.87 4.23 -6.59
N LEU A 11 -2.62 2.94 -6.81
CA LEU A 11 -2.06 2.42 -8.05
C LEU A 11 -3.03 2.59 -9.25
N LEU A 12 -4.34 2.56 -8.99
CA LEU A 12 -5.39 2.80 -9.99
C LEU A 12 -5.71 4.28 -10.24
N GLY A 13 -5.02 5.21 -9.58
CA GLY A 13 -5.31 6.65 -9.70
C GLY A 13 -6.71 7.03 -9.22
N LYS A 14 -7.29 6.27 -8.27
CA LYS A 14 -8.59 6.58 -7.65
C LYS A 14 -8.39 7.52 -6.47
N ASP A 15 -7.94 8.74 -6.77
CA ASP A 15 -7.50 9.72 -5.77
C ASP A 15 -8.61 10.07 -4.77
N GLU A 16 -9.87 10.19 -5.18
CA GLU A 16 -11.00 10.45 -4.27
C GLU A 16 -11.18 9.38 -3.18
N ILE A 17 -10.98 8.11 -3.55
CA ILE A 17 -11.05 6.97 -2.62
C ILE A 17 -9.85 7.03 -1.68
N LEU A 18 -8.65 7.26 -2.23
CA LEU A 18 -7.42 7.37 -1.47
C LEU A 18 -7.51 8.51 -0.43
N GLU A 19 -7.93 9.70 -0.85
CA GLU A 19 -8.13 10.87 0.01
C GLU A 19 -9.12 10.57 1.13
N THR A 20 -10.26 9.94 0.81
CA THR A 20 -11.26 9.54 1.80
C THR A 20 -10.69 8.58 2.84
N ILE A 21 -9.91 7.59 2.41
CA ILE A 21 -9.29 6.61 3.32
C ILE A 21 -8.25 7.31 4.21
N MET A 22 -7.41 8.18 3.63
CA MET A 22 -6.38 8.91 4.37
C MET A 22 -6.99 9.89 5.37
N ALA A 23 -8.06 10.61 5.01
CA ALA A 23 -8.76 11.52 5.91
C ALA A 23 -9.37 10.79 7.11
N LYS A 24 -10.03 9.65 6.89
CA LYS A 24 -10.55 8.81 7.98
C LYS A 24 -9.44 8.26 8.87
N PHE A 25 -8.30 7.93 8.27
CA PHE A 25 -7.16 7.44 9.01
C PHE A 25 -6.51 8.54 9.87
N GLU A 26 -6.36 9.75 9.35
CA GLU A 26 -5.92 10.92 10.13
C GLU A 26 -6.88 11.24 11.29
N GLU A 27 -8.19 11.15 11.04
CA GLU A 27 -9.22 11.31 12.07
C GLU A 27 -9.05 10.29 13.18
N PHE A 28 -8.88 9.02 12.83
CA PHE A 28 -8.63 7.94 13.78
C PHE A 28 -7.39 8.23 14.67
N LEU A 29 -6.27 8.65 14.07
CA LEU A 29 -5.05 8.98 14.81
C LEU A 29 -5.25 10.13 15.80
N ARG A 30 -6.06 11.14 15.44
CA ARG A 30 -6.39 12.26 16.35
C ARG A 30 -7.22 11.79 17.54
N TYR A 31 -8.19 10.90 17.32
CA TYR A 31 -9.11 10.45 18.37
C TYR A 31 -8.47 9.49 19.37
N GLU A 32 -7.67 8.52 18.90
CA GLU A 32 -7.09 7.54 19.82
C GLU A 32 -5.92 8.10 20.65
N LYS A 33 -5.35 9.26 20.29
CA LYS A 33 -4.09 9.78 20.87
C LYS A 33 -2.98 8.71 20.93
N THR A 34 -3.07 7.67 20.11
CA THR A 34 -2.13 6.57 20.02
C THR A 34 -1.11 6.87 18.93
N THR A 35 0.13 6.45 19.15
CA THR A 35 1.15 6.45 18.09
C THR A 35 0.83 5.36 17.08
N MET A 36 1.16 5.59 15.80
CA MET A 36 0.91 4.64 14.71
C MET A 36 1.64 3.31 14.86
N VAL A 37 2.62 3.28 15.76
CA VAL A 37 3.28 2.09 16.29
C VAL A 37 2.30 0.96 16.66
N ARG A 38 1.12 1.29 17.19
CA ARG A 38 0.08 0.30 17.52
C ARG A 38 -0.66 -0.26 16.30
N HIS A 39 -0.44 0.33 15.12
CA HIS A 39 -0.98 -0.12 13.84
C HIS A 39 0.09 -0.88 13.05
N SER A 40 -0.34 -1.67 12.06
CA SER A 40 0.58 -2.45 11.21
C SER A 40 1.64 -1.54 10.57
N PHE A 41 2.90 -1.97 10.61
CA PHE A 41 4.04 -1.29 9.98
C PHE A 41 3.82 -0.91 8.50
N HIS A 42 3.05 -1.70 7.74
CA HIS A 42 2.70 -1.37 6.36
C HIS A 42 1.77 -0.16 6.26
N THR A 43 0.87 0.01 7.22
CA THR A 43 -0.04 1.17 7.30
C THR A 43 0.77 2.45 7.57
N SER A 44 1.73 2.40 8.50
CA SER A 44 2.66 3.52 8.77
C SER A 44 3.42 3.92 7.53
N PHE A 45 3.97 2.95 6.83
CA PHE A 45 4.74 3.18 5.63
C PHE A 45 3.92 3.84 4.51
N LEU A 46 2.74 3.29 4.19
CA LEU A 46 1.86 3.85 3.16
C LEU A 46 1.37 5.25 3.49
N TYR A 47 1.05 5.51 4.75
CA TYR A 47 0.62 6.83 5.20
C TYR A 47 1.75 7.87 5.06
N LEU A 48 2.97 7.53 5.48
CA LEU A 48 4.12 8.44 5.34
C LEU A 48 4.52 8.68 3.89
N LEU A 49 4.44 7.65 3.04
CA LEU A 49 4.58 7.81 1.59
C LEU A 49 3.55 8.79 1.03
N TYR A 50 2.28 8.64 1.42
CA TYR A 50 1.21 9.51 0.94
C TYR A 50 1.42 10.96 1.35
N ARG A 51 1.79 11.18 2.61
CA ARG A 51 2.10 12.51 3.16
C ARG A 51 3.41 13.08 2.64
N LYS A 52 4.27 12.26 2.03
CA LYS A 52 5.68 12.55 1.73
C LYS A 52 6.42 13.08 2.98
N ASP A 53 6.11 12.52 4.14
CA ASP A 53 6.78 12.84 5.40
C ASP A 53 7.78 11.74 5.74
N PHE A 54 9.04 12.01 5.45
CA PHE A 54 10.15 11.07 5.70
C PHE A 54 11.00 11.50 6.91
N THR A 55 10.51 12.46 7.69
CA THR A 55 11.25 13.08 8.80
C THR A 55 10.65 12.76 10.16
N SER A 56 9.34 12.52 10.24
CA SER A 56 8.65 12.24 11.51
C SER A 56 8.66 10.75 11.90
N LEU A 57 9.65 9.97 11.44
CA LEU A 57 9.60 8.49 11.44
C LEU A 57 9.37 7.89 12.83
N GLU A 58 9.95 8.50 13.87
CA GLU A 58 9.87 8.11 15.28
C GLU A 58 8.45 8.20 15.86
N LYS A 59 7.53 8.95 15.24
CA LYS A 59 6.12 8.98 15.62
C LYS A 59 5.35 7.76 15.12
N TYR A 60 5.88 7.08 14.10
CA TYR A 60 5.16 6.10 13.29
C TYR A 60 5.79 4.70 13.32
N PHE A 61 7.05 4.58 13.75
CA PHE A 61 7.80 3.33 13.87
C PHE A 61 8.55 3.26 15.20
N ASP A 62 8.44 2.11 15.88
CA ASP A 62 9.21 1.81 17.10
C ASP A 62 10.64 1.33 16.81
N ASN A 63 10.90 0.90 15.57
CA ASN A 63 12.17 0.31 15.16
C ASN A 63 12.70 1.02 13.91
N GLU A 64 13.73 1.83 14.10
CA GLU A 64 14.44 2.55 13.04
C GLU A 64 15.09 1.61 12.00
N ASP A 65 15.34 0.34 12.34
CA ASP A 65 16.00 -0.63 11.47
C ASP A 65 15.03 -1.38 10.54
N SER A 66 13.73 -1.04 10.61
CA SER A 66 12.71 -1.53 9.69
C SER A 66 13.10 -1.26 8.24
N ILE A 67 12.99 -2.27 7.36
CA ILE A 67 13.27 -2.11 5.93
C ILE A 67 12.45 -0.97 5.31
N TYR A 68 11.22 -0.77 5.78
CA TYR A 68 10.35 0.31 5.34
C TYR A 68 10.85 1.70 5.77
N VAL A 69 11.42 1.82 6.97
CA VAL A 69 12.06 3.07 7.42
C VAL A 69 13.28 3.36 6.56
N ARG A 70 14.12 2.34 6.32
CA ARG A 70 15.28 2.45 5.44
C ARG A 70 14.89 2.85 4.01
N LEU A 71 13.79 2.33 3.47
CA LEU A 71 13.27 2.73 2.16
C LEU A 71 12.82 4.19 2.12
N LEU A 72 12.10 4.68 3.14
CA LEU A 72 11.66 6.09 3.23
C LEU A 72 12.85 7.05 3.26
N VAL A 73 13.86 6.76 4.10
CA VAL A 73 15.06 7.61 4.24
C VAL A 73 15.92 7.61 2.97
N ASN A 74 15.89 6.52 2.21
CA ASN A 74 16.67 6.37 0.97
C ASN A 74 15.85 6.63 -0.30
N ILE A 75 14.71 7.32 -0.20
CA ILE A 75 13.80 7.54 -1.33
C ILE A 75 14.40 8.31 -2.51
N GLU A 76 15.52 9.01 -2.31
CA GLU A 76 16.21 9.77 -3.37
C GLU A 76 17.45 9.06 -3.92
N LYS A 77 17.81 7.89 -3.34
CA LYS A 77 19.02 7.16 -3.72
C LYS A 77 18.96 6.64 -5.15
N SER A 78 20.13 6.39 -5.73
CA SER A 78 20.23 5.77 -7.05
C SER A 78 19.62 4.37 -7.08
N ASN A 79 19.23 3.89 -8.26
CA ASN A 79 18.72 2.52 -8.44
C ASN A 79 19.70 1.46 -7.92
N GLN A 80 21.01 1.68 -8.08
CA GLN A 80 22.05 0.76 -7.62
C GLN A 80 22.11 0.67 -6.09
N GLU A 81 22.03 1.80 -5.40
CA GLU A 81 22.04 1.85 -3.93
C GLU A 81 20.73 1.31 -3.32
N LEU A 82 19.61 1.47 -4.04
CA LEU A 82 18.29 1.09 -3.56
C LEU A 82 17.95 -0.38 -3.79
N MET A 83 18.54 -1.02 -4.80
CA MET A 83 18.24 -2.40 -5.19
C MET A 83 18.32 -3.40 -4.02
N PRO A 84 19.35 -3.40 -3.17
CA PRO A 84 19.42 -4.34 -2.05
C PRO A 84 18.25 -4.16 -1.07
N LEU A 85 17.82 -2.91 -0.82
CA LEU A 85 16.69 -2.61 0.07
C LEU A 85 15.36 -3.06 -0.54
N LEU A 86 15.19 -2.92 -1.85
CA LEU A 86 13.99 -3.35 -2.57
C LEU A 86 13.86 -4.87 -2.59
N ILE A 87 14.96 -5.59 -2.78
CA ILE A 87 15.00 -7.06 -2.68
C ILE A 87 14.64 -7.49 -1.26
N GLU A 88 15.28 -6.90 -0.24
CA GLU A 88 15.00 -7.19 1.16
C GLU A 88 13.53 -6.89 1.52
N ALA A 89 12.93 -5.82 0.97
CA ALA A 89 11.52 -5.51 1.18
C ALA A 89 10.59 -6.57 0.57
N CYS A 90 10.94 -7.11 -0.60
CA CYS A 90 10.19 -8.22 -1.20
C CYS A 90 10.26 -9.49 -0.33
N ASP A 91 11.45 -9.83 0.16
CA ASP A 91 11.64 -10.97 1.08
C ASP A 91 10.86 -10.75 2.38
N ASN A 92 10.91 -9.54 2.94
CA ASN A 92 10.20 -9.18 4.16
C ASN A 92 8.67 -9.30 3.98
N HIS A 93 8.15 -8.84 2.84
CA HIS A 93 6.73 -8.99 2.49
C HIS A 93 6.32 -10.47 2.48
N LEU A 94 7.11 -11.32 1.82
CA LEU A 94 6.86 -12.76 1.75
C LEU A 94 6.87 -13.44 3.12
N ILE A 95 7.92 -13.21 3.92
CA ILE A 95 8.06 -13.76 5.28
C ILE A 95 6.86 -13.42 6.15
N ARG A 96 6.32 -12.21 5.99
CA ARG A 96 5.21 -11.70 6.81
C ARG A 96 3.84 -11.97 6.21
N SER A 97 3.76 -12.51 5.00
CA SER A 97 2.49 -12.87 4.37
C SER A 97 1.93 -14.14 5.03
N SER A 98 0.68 -14.06 5.47
CA SER A 98 -0.09 -15.18 6.03
C SER A 98 -0.11 -16.40 5.10
N ALA A 99 -0.05 -16.16 3.79
CA ALA A 99 -0.03 -17.18 2.74
C ALA A 99 1.21 -18.09 2.80
N MET A 100 2.35 -17.64 3.35
CA MET A 100 3.54 -18.49 3.55
C MET A 100 3.42 -19.45 4.74
N SER A 101 2.45 -19.26 5.64
CA SER A 101 2.19 -20.21 6.73
C SER A 101 1.58 -21.52 6.24
N ASN A 102 0.91 -21.50 5.08
CA ASN A 102 0.38 -22.68 4.39
C ASN A 102 1.19 -22.87 3.10
N LYS A 103 2.17 -23.79 3.12
CA LYS A 103 3.13 -24.14 2.05
C LYS A 103 2.51 -24.51 0.68
N VAL A 104 1.75 -23.64 0.04
CA VAL A 104 1.18 -23.85 -1.30
C VAL A 104 1.32 -22.56 -2.08
N ILE A 105 2.52 -22.34 -2.64
CA ILE A 105 2.76 -21.33 -3.70
C ILE A 105 2.26 -21.91 -5.02
N ASP A 106 1.01 -22.37 -5.04
CA ASP A 106 0.30 -22.90 -6.22
C ASP A 106 -1.18 -22.48 -6.22
N THR A 107 -1.56 -21.53 -5.35
CA THR A 107 -2.95 -21.11 -5.21
C THR A 107 -3.22 -19.84 -5.99
N GLU A 108 -3.86 -20.05 -7.14
CA GLU A 108 -4.76 -19.16 -7.88
C GLU A 108 -5.12 -17.84 -7.16
N PHE A 109 -4.74 -16.71 -7.78
CA PHE A 109 -5.38 -15.37 -7.87
C PHE A 109 -6.07 -14.70 -6.66
N CYS A 110 -6.22 -15.33 -5.50
CA CYS A 110 -7.09 -14.88 -4.41
C CYS A 110 -6.34 -14.34 -3.19
N CYS A 111 -5.02 -14.49 -3.11
CA CYS A 111 -4.25 -13.94 -1.99
C CYS A 111 -3.80 -12.51 -2.31
N LEU A 112 -4.71 -11.54 -2.13
CA LEU A 112 -4.37 -10.10 -2.07
C LEU A 112 -3.19 -9.83 -1.11
N ASP A 113 -2.97 -10.71 -0.13
CA ASP A 113 -1.86 -10.69 0.82
C ASP A 113 -0.48 -10.90 0.21
N LEU A 114 -0.38 -11.48 -1.00
CA LEU A 114 0.87 -11.68 -1.76
C LEU A 114 1.18 -10.54 -2.74
N TYR A 115 0.29 -9.54 -2.85
CA TYR A 115 0.59 -8.38 -3.67
C TYR A 115 1.34 -7.33 -2.84
N PRO A 116 2.58 -6.95 -3.21
CA PRO A 116 3.38 -6.01 -2.45
C PRO A 116 2.97 -4.56 -2.74
N TYR A 117 1.73 -4.20 -2.39
CA TYR A 117 1.15 -2.87 -2.56
C TYR A 117 2.09 -1.76 -2.11
N GLU A 118 2.73 -1.95 -0.97
CA GLU A 118 3.67 -1.01 -0.37
C GLU A 118 4.90 -0.77 -1.26
N ILE A 119 5.44 -1.81 -1.91
CA ILE A 119 6.61 -1.68 -2.79
C ILE A 119 6.20 -0.94 -4.07
N PHE A 120 5.03 -1.27 -4.64
CA PHE A 120 4.53 -0.55 -5.82
C PHE A 120 4.20 0.91 -5.54
N CYS A 121 3.56 1.21 -4.42
CA CYS A 121 3.28 2.59 -4.02
C CYS A 121 4.58 3.38 -3.79
N TYR A 122 5.61 2.74 -3.22
CA TYR A 122 6.93 3.33 -3.06
C TYR A 122 7.55 3.72 -4.42
N LEU A 123 7.56 2.80 -5.39
CA LEU A 123 8.07 3.07 -6.73
C LEU A 123 7.27 4.18 -7.42
N LEU A 124 5.94 4.14 -7.34
CA LEU A 124 5.07 5.19 -7.88
C LEU A 124 5.38 6.57 -7.28
N VAL A 125 5.61 6.65 -5.96
CA VAL A 125 5.97 7.93 -5.32
C VAL A 125 7.33 8.42 -5.81
N ARG A 126 8.33 7.54 -5.93
CA ARG A 126 9.64 7.90 -6.49
C ARG A 126 9.53 8.47 -7.90
N GLU A 127 8.80 7.78 -8.77
CA GLU A 127 8.55 8.25 -10.14
C GLU A 127 7.86 9.63 -10.14
N LYS A 128 6.82 9.81 -9.31
CA LYS A 128 6.13 11.10 -9.14
C LYS A 128 7.01 12.20 -8.53
N MET A 129 8.10 11.85 -7.87
CA MET A 129 9.11 12.79 -7.36
C MET A 129 10.20 13.10 -8.41
N GLY A 130 10.16 12.46 -9.58
CA GLY A 130 11.13 12.65 -10.67
C GLY A 130 12.36 11.76 -10.56
N PHE A 131 12.36 10.74 -9.71
CA PHE A 131 13.45 9.79 -9.61
C PHE A 131 13.24 8.60 -10.54
N GLU A 132 14.34 8.03 -11.02
CA GLU A 132 14.31 6.73 -11.69
C GLU A 132 13.84 5.64 -10.72
N THR A 133 13.11 4.67 -11.25
CA THR A 133 12.64 3.49 -10.54
C THR A 133 13.27 2.23 -11.16
N PRO A 134 13.84 1.32 -10.36
CA PRO A 134 14.48 0.13 -10.91
C PRO A 134 13.45 -0.97 -11.20
N VAL A 135 13.75 -1.79 -12.20
CA VAL A 135 13.10 -3.10 -12.34
C VAL A 135 13.68 -4.04 -11.30
N ILE A 136 12.86 -4.48 -10.35
CA ILE A 136 13.30 -5.33 -9.24
C ILE A 136 13.35 -6.79 -9.71
N PRO A 137 14.53 -7.45 -9.73
CA PRO A 137 14.68 -8.83 -10.20
C PRO A 137 14.28 -9.83 -9.11
N HIS A 138 12.99 -9.92 -8.82
CA HIS A 138 12.46 -10.76 -7.74
C HIS A 138 11.16 -11.45 -8.15
N LYS A 139 10.99 -12.75 -7.81
CA LYS A 139 9.83 -13.56 -8.22
C LYS A 139 8.48 -12.97 -7.84
N LEU A 140 8.42 -12.26 -6.70
CA LEU A 140 7.22 -11.54 -6.25
C LEU A 140 6.73 -10.51 -7.29
N MET A 141 7.66 -9.92 -8.04
CA MET A 141 7.43 -8.89 -9.05
C MET A 141 7.08 -9.47 -10.42
N GLU A 142 7.17 -10.80 -10.57
CA GLU A 142 6.81 -11.53 -11.79
C GLU A 142 5.37 -12.05 -11.75
N THR A 143 4.64 -11.84 -10.65
CA THR A 143 3.26 -12.31 -10.52
C THR A 143 2.34 -11.61 -11.52
N LEU A 144 1.26 -12.29 -11.93
CA LEU A 144 0.29 -11.72 -12.89
C LEU A 144 -0.31 -10.40 -12.41
N VAL A 145 -0.48 -10.25 -11.10
CA VAL A 145 -0.98 -9.00 -10.52
C VAL A 145 0.14 -7.93 -10.55
N ALA A 146 1.39 -8.29 -10.27
CA ALA A 146 2.55 -7.38 -10.31
C ALA A 146 2.86 -6.85 -11.73
N THR A 147 2.54 -7.65 -12.74
CA THR A 147 2.78 -7.35 -14.16
C THR A 147 1.53 -6.86 -14.88
N ALA A 148 0.39 -6.78 -14.18
CA ALA A 148 -0.85 -6.31 -14.76
C ALA A 148 -0.74 -4.83 -15.16
N ASP A 149 -1.14 -4.51 -16.38
CA ASP A 149 -1.35 -3.13 -16.78
C ASP A 149 -2.60 -2.58 -16.09
N LEU A 150 -2.37 -1.94 -14.95
CA LEU A 150 -3.42 -1.36 -14.12
C LEU A 150 -4.12 -0.16 -14.78
N SER A 151 -3.55 0.43 -15.84
CA SER A 151 -4.21 1.49 -16.60
C SER A 151 -5.46 0.99 -17.35
N LEU A 152 -5.57 -0.33 -17.55
CA LEU A 152 -6.72 -1.00 -18.15
C LEU A 152 -7.83 -1.32 -17.14
N ALA A 153 -7.64 -1.06 -15.85
CA ALA A 153 -8.66 -1.34 -14.83
C ALA A 153 -9.81 -0.33 -14.90
N THR A 154 -10.74 -0.58 -15.82
CA THR A 154 -11.96 0.21 -15.98
C THR A 154 -13.02 -0.26 -14.98
N TYR A 155 -12.98 0.28 -13.75
CA TYR A 155 -14.11 0.17 -12.84
C TYR A 155 -15.04 1.38 -13.01
N ALA A 156 -16.28 1.09 -13.40
CA ALA A 156 -17.39 2.03 -13.51
C ALA A 156 -18.36 1.77 -12.34
N PRO A 157 -18.27 2.54 -11.23
CA PRO A 157 -19.13 2.35 -10.06
C PRO A 157 -20.62 2.38 -10.38
N GLU A 158 -21.01 3.15 -11.38
CA GLU A 158 -22.37 3.26 -11.92
C GLU A 158 -22.92 1.92 -12.45
N ASP A 159 -22.06 1.05 -12.96
CA ASP A 159 -22.42 -0.24 -13.52
C ASP A 159 -22.36 -1.38 -12.49
N ASP A 160 -21.77 -1.12 -11.31
CA ASP A 160 -21.68 -2.09 -10.21
C ASP A 160 -22.99 -2.15 -9.42
N VAL A 161 -23.84 -3.11 -9.80
CA VAL A 161 -25.15 -3.37 -9.19
C VAL A 161 -25.06 -3.58 -7.67
N LEU A 162 -23.99 -4.21 -7.16
CA LEU A 162 -23.84 -4.46 -5.73
C LEU A 162 -23.50 -3.15 -5.00
N TYR A 163 -22.55 -2.38 -5.54
CA TYR A 163 -22.17 -1.09 -5.00
C TYR A 163 -23.36 -0.10 -4.98
N GLN A 164 -24.10 0.00 -6.08
CA GLN A 164 -25.30 0.84 -6.16
C GLN A 164 -26.38 0.42 -5.16
N LYS A 165 -26.57 -0.89 -4.94
CA LYS A 165 -27.48 -1.38 -3.90
C LYS A 165 -27.05 -0.99 -2.50
N ILE A 166 -25.75 -1.02 -2.20
CA ILE A 166 -25.20 -0.61 -0.90
C ILE A 166 -25.43 0.90 -0.69
N LEU A 167 -25.08 1.74 -1.66
CA LEU A 167 -25.29 3.19 -1.61
C LEU A 167 -26.77 3.52 -1.36
N SER A 168 -27.69 2.90 -2.12
CA SER A 168 -29.13 3.14 -1.97
C SER A 168 -29.69 2.78 -0.59
N ARG A 169 -29.02 1.89 0.17
CA ARG A 169 -29.40 1.52 1.54
C ARG A 169 -28.84 2.48 2.58
N LEU A 170 -27.63 3.02 2.34
CA LEU A 170 -27.00 4.01 3.22
C LEU A 170 -27.75 5.35 3.19
N GLU A 171 -28.21 5.77 2.01
CA GLU A 171 -29.04 6.98 1.85
C GLU A 171 -30.41 6.86 2.53
N ARG A 172 -30.95 5.65 2.66
CA ARG A 172 -32.21 5.41 3.39
C ARG A 172 -32.04 5.42 4.91
N GLY A 173 -30.83 5.21 5.41
CA GLY A 173 -30.53 5.17 6.86
C GLY A 173 -30.22 6.53 7.48
N THR A 174 -30.13 7.60 6.70
CA THR A 174 -29.82 8.97 7.16
C THR A 174 -31.07 9.82 7.46
N HIS A 175 -32.27 9.23 7.38
CA HIS A 175 -33.56 9.89 7.66
C HIS A 175 -34.30 9.34 8.90
N THR A 176 -33.59 8.74 9.85
CA THR A 176 -34.12 8.36 11.18
C THR A 176 -33.21 8.90 12.27
#